data_AF-A0A255EIS9-F1
#
_entry.id   AF-A0A255EIS9-F1
#
_cell.length_a   1.000
_cell.length_b   1.000
_cell.length_c   1.000
_cell.angle_alpha   90.00
_cell.angle_beta   90.00
_cell.angle_gamma   90.00
#
_symmetry.space_group_name_H-M   'P 1'
#
loop_
_entity.id
_entity.type
_entity.pdbx_description
1 polymer ?
#
loop_
_entity_poly.entity_id
_entity_poly.type
_entity_poly.pdbx_seq_one_letter_code
_entity_poly.pdbx_strand_id
1 'polypeptide(L)'
;MPIYNFVDVDGQGFIEAFRRAMLTYLYAFPVYYAAYGLMVFLPLRRLDADDLTLVAALDSGEVPSWRRWSSSGGQWGGTVATLAIVLVLYVAATPNLRTDPLVLGVTAIHLASGWFCMLMSYALTYTRQHLIEGGVRFPEEEGASPTARVFSDYIYLSQQIQTTFGASDVAITSTAFRRTVNLHNLLSFAFNTIIVSLMVSLLLINASA
;
A
#
# COMPACT_ATOMS: atom_id res chain seq x y z
N MET A 1 36.89 -17.79 42.31
CA MET A 1 35.67 -17.58 41.52
C MET A 1 36.06 -16.83 40.26
N PRO A 2 35.89 -17.38 39.05
CA PRO A 2 36.06 -16.59 37.83
C PRO A 2 34.79 -15.76 37.62
N ILE A 3 35.00 -14.46 37.37
CA ILE A 3 33.96 -13.52 36.95
C ILE A 3 33.60 -13.90 35.52
N TYR A 4 32.32 -14.17 35.25
CA TYR A 4 31.83 -14.37 33.89
C TYR A 4 32.08 -13.08 33.10
N ASN A 5 32.98 -13.13 32.12
CA ASN A 5 33.05 -12.11 31.08
C ASN A 5 31.73 -12.19 30.32
N PHE A 6 30.92 -11.13 30.42
CA PHE A 6 29.82 -10.91 29.49
C PHE A 6 30.43 -10.93 28.09
N VAL A 7 29.94 -11.88 27.28
CA VAL A 7 30.27 -12.01 25.87
C VAL A 7 30.22 -10.61 25.26
N ASP A 8 31.36 -10.18 24.75
CA ASP A 8 31.51 -9.02 23.90
C ASP A 8 30.70 -9.36 22.63
N VAL A 9 29.39 -9.04 22.66
CA VAL A 9 28.58 -9.04 21.45
C VAL A 9 29.14 -7.89 20.65
N ASP A 10 30.04 -8.20 19.72
CA ASP A 10 30.63 -7.18 18.88
C ASP A 10 29.48 -6.40 18.23
N GLY A 11 29.49 -5.08 18.39
CA GLY A 11 28.45 -4.24 17.76
C GLY A 11 28.36 -4.49 16.25
N GLN A 12 29.46 -4.99 15.66
CA GLN A 12 29.59 -5.37 14.26
C GLN A 12 28.72 -6.57 13.87
N GLY A 13 28.69 -7.65 14.65
CA GLY A 13 27.88 -8.83 14.37
C GLY A 13 26.38 -8.55 14.49
N PHE A 14 25.99 -7.71 15.44
CA PHE A 14 24.61 -7.22 15.53
C PHE A 14 24.23 -6.35 14.32
N ILE A 15 25.09 -5.41 13.93
CA ILE A 15 24.85 -4.54 12.76
C ILE A 15 24.73 -5.36 11.49
N GLU A 16 25.59 -6.35 11.28
CA GLU A 16 25.55 -7.20 10.08
C GLU A 16 24.33 -8.13 10.07
N ALA A 17 23.98 -8.72 11.21
CA ALA A 17 22.75 -9.52 11.34
C ALA A 17 21.50 -8.66 11.09
N PHE A 18 21.47 -7.46 11.64
CA PHE A 18 20.39 -6.49 11.43
C PHE A 18 20.31 -6.06 9.97
N ARG A 19 21.44 -5.73 9.33
CA ARG A 19 21.52 -5.38 7.90
C ARG A 19 20.99 -6.52 7.04
N ARG A 20 21.37 -7.77 7.32
CA ARG A 20 20.85 -8.95 6.61
C ARG A 20 19.35 -9.14 6.79
N ALA A 21 18.83 -8.98 8.01
CA ALA A 21 17.40 -9.06 8.29
C ALA A 21 16.63 -7.95 7.55
N MET A 22 17.15 -6.73 7.59
CA MET A 22 16.61 -5.56 6.88
C MET A 22 16.59 -5.79 5.37
N LEU A 23 17.70 -6.24 4.77
CA LEU A 23 17.76 -6.56 3.34
C LEU A 23 16.81 -7.70 2.97
N THR A 24 16.73 -8.76 3.78
CA THR A 24 15.80 -9.87 3.55
C THR A 24 14.35 -9.40 3.58
N TYR A 25 13.99 -8.59 4.56
CA TYR A 25 12.68 -7.95 4.67
C TYR A 25 12.39 -7.09 3.43
N LEU A 26 13.34 -6.23 3.07
CA LEU A 26 13.25 -5.35 1.92
C LEU A 26 13.08 -6.08 0.59
N TYR A 27 13.63 -7.29 0.43
CA TYR A 27 13.50 -8.11 -0.78
C TYR A 27 12.22 -8.95 -0.79
N ALA A 28 11.84 -9.57 0.34
CA ALA A 28 10.71 -10.48 0.41
C ALA A 28 9.37 -9.77 0.17
N PHE A 29 9.23 -8.55 0.67
CA PHE A 29 7.97 -7.82 0.63
C PHE A 29 7.58 -7.29 -0.77
N PRO A 30 8.48 -6.75 -1.61
CA PRO A 30 8.19 -6.43 -3.01
C PRO A 30 7.61 -7.61 -3.81
N VAL A 31 8.20 -8.81 -3.63
CA VAL A 31 7.70 -10.03 -4.27
C VAL A 31 6.29 -10.35 -3.80
N TYR A 32 6.05 -10.27 -2.48
CA TYR A 32 4.72 -10.45 -1.91
C TYR A 32 3.72 -9.40 -2.44
N TYR A 33 4.10 -8.12 -2.56
CA TYR A 33 3.22 -7.05 -3.06
C TYR A 33 2.88 -7.22 -4.54
N ALA A 34 3.86 -7.60 -5.36
CA ALA A 34 3.63 -7.91 -6.76
C ALA A 34 2.71 -9.13 -6.91
N ALA A 35 2.97 -10.20 -6.15
CA ALA A 35 2.13 -11.39 -6.14
C ALA A 35 0.71 -11.09 -5.68
N TYR A 36 0.54 -10.31 -4.61
CA TYR A 36 -0.76 -9.86 -4.12
C TYR A 36 -1.51 -9.05 -5.17
N GLY A 37 -0.88 -8.03 -5.77
CA GLY A 37 -1.53 -7.22 -6.79
C GLY A 37 -1.91 -8.02 -8.03
N LEU A 38 -1.07 -8.96 -8.46
CA LEU A 38 -1.40 -9.89 -9.55
C LEU A 38 -2.56 -10.83 -9.17
N MET A 39 -2.57 -11.38 -7.96
CA MET A 39 -3.64 -12.25 -7.46
C MET A 39 -4.97 -11.51 -7.32
N VAL A 40 -4.97 -10.23 -6.99
CA VAL A 40 -6.19 -9.41 -6.92
C VAL A 40 -6.64 -9.00 -8.32
N PHE A 41 -5.72 -8.50 -9.16
CA PHE A 41 -6.06 -7.96 -10.47
C PHE A 41 -6.47 -9.03 -11.48
N LEU A 42 -5.73 -10.13 -11.59
CA LEU A 42 -5.93 -11.11 -12.67
C LEU A 42 -7.32 -11.77 -12.66
N PRO A 43 -7.89 -12.16 -11.51
CA PRO A 43 -9.25 -12.69 -11.45
C PRO A 43 -10.30 -11.60 -11.68
N LEU A 44 -10.15 -10.43 -11.05
CA LEU A 44 -11.19 -9.40 -11.03
C LEU A 44 -11.28 -8.59 -12.34
N ARG A 45 -10.18 -8.45 -13.09
CA ARG A 45 -10.15 -7.67 -14.35
C ARG A 45 -11.05 -8.20 -15.46
N ARG A 46 -11.52 -9.45 -15.34
CA ARG A 46 -12.35 -10.13 -16.35
C ARG A 46 -13.82 -10.23 -15.93
N LEU A 47 -14.13 -9.91 -14.68
CA LEU A 47 -15.48 -10.01 -14.16
C LEU A 47 -16.29 -8.79 -14.58
N ASP A 48 -17.53 -9.03 -14.97
CA ASP A 48 -18.52 -7.98 -15.13
C ASP A 48 -19.14 -7.59 -13.78
N ALA A 49 -20.03 -6.60 -13.79
CA ALA A 49 -20.64 -6.10 -12.58
C ALA A 49 -21.50 -7.15 -11.84
N ASP A 50 -22.14 -8.06 -12.58
CA ASP A 50 -23.02 -9.09 -12.02
C ASP A 50 -22.19 -10.17 -11.32
N ASP A 51 -21.09 -10.61 -11.94
CA ASP A 51 -20.12 -11.52 -11.36
C ASP A 51 -19.43 -10.92 -10.13
N LEU A 52 -19.06 -9.64 -10.17
CA LEU A 52 -18.48 -8.95 -9.02
C LEU A 52 -19.47 -8.87 -7.85
N THR A 53 -20.74 -8.60 -8.14
CA THR A 53 -21.81 -8.56 -7.14
C THR A 53 -22.03 -9.94 -6.52
N LEU A 54 -22.00 -10.99 -7.34
CA LEU A 54 -22.10 -12.37 -6.89
C LEU A 54 -20.92 -12.75 -5.98
N VAL A 55 -19.69 -12.45 -6.39
CA VAL A 55 -18.49 -12.68 -5.57
C VAL A 55 -18.56 -11.92 -4.25
N ALA A 56 -19.02 -10.66 -4.27
CA ALA A 56 -19.21 -9.86 -3.07
C ALA A 56 -20.29 -10.43 -2.14
N ALA A 57 -21.40 -10.94 -2.71
CA ALA A 57 -22.48 -11.58 -1.96
C ALA A 57 -22.08 -12.95 -1.39
N LEU A 58 -21.23 -13.71 -2.08
CA LEU A 58 -20.67 -14.97 -1.56
C LEU A 58 -19.68 -14.73 -0.42
N ASP A 59 -18.95 -13.61 -0.47
CA ASP A 59 -18.00 -13.20 0.57
C ASP A 59 -18.68 -12.43 1.73
N SER A 60 -20.00 -12.17 1.65
CA SER A 60 -20.76 -11.43 2.67
C SER A 60 -21.16 -12.26 3.89
N GLY A 61 -20.60 -13.46 4.07
CA GLY A 61 -20.81 -14.27 5.28
C GLY A 61 -20.52 -13.45 6.54
N GLU A 62 -21.18 -13.76 7.66
CA GLU A 62 -21.03 -13.04 8.93
C GLU A 62 -19.62 -13.21 9.54
N VAL A 63 -18.62 -12.60 8.92
CA VAL A 63 -17.30 -12.46 9.50
C VAL A 63 -17.35 -11.30 10.50
N PRO A 64 -16.85 -11.52 11.74
CA PRO A 64 -16.74 -10.48 12.75
C PRO A 64 -16.07 -9.22 12.21
N SER A 65 -16.47 -8.04 12.67
CA SER A 65 -15.95 -6.75 12.17
C SER A 65 -14.43 -6.65 12.17
N TRP A 66 -13.75 -7.25 13.17
CA TRP A 66 -12.29 -7.32 13.24
C TRP A 66 -11.66 -8.28 12.19
N ARG A 67 -12.38 -9.31 11.78
CA ARG A 67 -11.97 -10.29 10.75
C ARG A 67 -12.29 -9.78 9.33
N ARG A 68 -13.35 -8.99 9.20
CA ARG A 68 -13.66 -8.14 8.04
C ARG A 68 -12.57 -7.08 7.85
N TRP A 69 -12.10 -6.49 8.96
CA TRP A 69 -10.93 -5.61 9.01
C TRP A 69 -9.64 -6.36 8.57
N SER A 70 -9.38 -7.60 9.04
CA SER A 70 -8.18 -8.37 8.66
C SER A 70 -8.19 -9.00 7.25
N SER A 71 -9.37 -9.19 6.66
CA SER A 71 -9.55 -9.72 5.28
C SER A 71 -9.76 -8.62 4.24
N SER A 72 -10.02 -7.38 4.67
CA SER A 72 -10.08 -6.22 3.78
C SER A 72 -8.69 -5.86 3.27
N GLY A 73 -8.50 -5.86 1.94
CA GLY A 73 -7.23 -5.50 1.29
C GLY A 73 -6.63 -4.18 1.80
N GLY A 74 -7.48 -3.20 2.14
CA GLY A 74 -7.08 -1.89 2.67
C GLY A 74 -6.16 -1.90 3.90
N GLN A 75 -6.24 -2.91 4.78
CA GLN A 75 -5.37 -2.96 5.96
C GLN A 75 -3.96 -3.48 5.63
N TRP A 76 -3.84 -4.41 4.67
CA TRP A 76 -2.53 -4.84 4.18
C TRP A 76 -1.82 -3.67 3.50
N GLY A 77 -2.49 -2.93 2.62
CA GLY A 77 -1.92 -1.71 2.00
C GLY A 77 -1.44 -0.67 3.02
N GLY A 78 -2.21 -0.43 4.09
CA GLY A 78 -1.86 0.51 5.16
C GLY A 78 -0.72 0.04 6.07
N THR A 79 -0.72 -1.22 6.50
CA THR A 79 0.35 -1.80 7.32
C THR A 79 1.67 -1.83 6.55
N VAL A 80 1.60 -2.18 5.26
CA VAL A 80 2.74 -2.19 4.34
C VAL A 80 3.32 -0.81 4.14
N ALA A 81 2.47 0.19 3.88
CA ALA A 81 2.89 1.57 3.76
C ALA A 81 3.55 2.08 5.05
N THR A 82 2.98 1.72 6.21
CA THR A 82 3.54 2.10 7.52
C THR A 82 4.91 1.48 7.75
N LEU A 83 5.12 0.20 7.42
CA LEU A 83 6.41 -0.45 7.55
C LEU A 83 7.45 0.11 6.56
N ALA A 84 7.03 0.39 5.32
CA ALA A 84 7.86 1.08 4.33
C ALA A 84 8.32 2.46 4.84
N ILE A 85 7.41 3.20 5.47
CA ILE A 85 7.69 4.49 6.09
C ILE A 85 8.71 4.35 7.23
N VAL A 86 8.51 3.43 8.17
CA VAL A 86 9.44 3.21 9.30
C VAL A 86 10.84 2.86 8.80
N LEU A 87 10.92 2.02 7.78
CA LEU A 87 12.17 1.58 7.19
C LEU A 87 12.89 2.72 6.44
N VAL A 88 12.14 3.55 5.72
CA VAL A 88 12.68 4.75 5.08
C VAL A 88 13.18 5.74 6.11
N LEU A 89 12.44 5.97 7.20
CA LEU A 89 12.89 6.83 8.29
C LEU A 89 14.18 6.29 8.93
N TYR A 90 14.30 4.97 9.05
CA TYR A 90 15.52 4.34 9.57
C TYR A 90 16.73 4.52 8.64
N VAL A 91 16.56 4.29 7.33
CA VAL A 91 17.61 4.54 6.33
C VAL A 91 17.98 6.03 6.31
N ALA A 92 16.98 6.91 6.30
CA ALA A 92 17.14 8.36 6.37
C ALA A 92 17.71 8.86 7.70
N ALA A 93 17.74 8.05 8.76
CA ALA A 93 18.38 8.38 10.03
C ALA A 93 19.84 7.88 10.11
N THR A 94 20.25 6.92 9.27
CA THR A 94 21.56 6.24 9.39
C THR A 94 22.53 6.64 8.28
N PRO A 95 23.59 7.45 8.53
CA PRO A 95 24.45 8.01 7.48
C PRO A 95 25.07 6.96 6.54
N ASN A 96 25.58 5.85 7.10
CA ASN A 96 26.25 4.79 6.33
C ASN A 96 25.31 4.04 5.37
N LEU A 97 24.01 4.04 5.63
CA LEU A 97 23.03 3.37 4.77
C LEU A 97 22.58 4.24 3.59
N ARG A 98 22.73 5.57 3.72
CA ARG A 98 22.30 6.53 2.69
C ARG A 98 23.27 6.62 1.52
N THR A 99 24.48 6.09 1.66
CA THR A 99 25.51 6.08 0.62
C THR A 99 25.66 4.72 -0.06
N ASP A 100 25.04 3.66 0.48
CA ASP A 100 25.08 2.31 -0.10
C ASP A 100 24.08 2.19 -1.27
N PRO A 101 24.54 2.08 -2.54
CA PRO A 101 23.65 2.06 -3.70
C PRO A 101 22.69 0.86 -3.70
N LEU A 102 23.08 -0.27 -3.11
CA LEU A 102 22.21 -1.44 -3.00
C LEU A 102 21.05 -1.16 -2.04
N VAL A 103 21.35 -0.57 -0.87
CA VAL A 103 20.32 -0.20 0.11
C VAL A 103 19.35 0.82 -0.48
N LEU A 104 19.86 1.81 -1.20
CA LEU A 104 19.02 2.81 -1.89
C LEU A 104 18.12 2.18 -2.97
N GLY A 105 18.69 1.37 -3.86
CA GLY A 105 17.94 0.73 -4.94
C GLY A 105 16.84 -0.19 -4.41
N VAL A 106 17.17 -0.99 -3.40
CA VAL A 106 16.21 -1.90 -2.77
C VAL A 106 15.11 -1.12 -2.01
N THR A 107 15.46 -0.02 -1.32
CA THR A 107 14.48 0.86 -0.67
C THR A 107 13.53 1.48 -1.69
N ALA A 108 14.02 1.91 -2.85
CA ALA A 108 13.20 2.46 -3.92
C ALA A 108 12.21 1.41 -4.48
N ILE A 109 12.67 0.17 -4.70
CA ILE A 109 11.81 -0.95 -5.13
C ILE A 109 10.73 -1.23 -4.08
N HIS A 110 11.10 -1.22 -2.80
CA HIS A 110 10.15 -1.42 -1.70
C HIS A 110 9.09 -0.32 -1.66
N LEU A 111 9.47 0.94 -1.82
CA LEU A 111 8.55 2.07 -1.90
C LEU A 111 7.59 1.95 -3.10
N ALA A 112 8.10 1.67 -4.29
CA ALA A 112 7.27 1.49 -5.49
C ALA A 112 6.28 0.32 -5.33
N SER A 113 6.74 -0.77 -4.72
CA SER A 113 5.91 -1.96 -4.49
C SER A 113 4.84 -1.71 -3.42
N GLY A 114 5.19 -0.99 -2.34
CA GLY A 114 4.24 -0.57 -1.30
C GLY A 114 3.19 0.40 -1.84
N TRP A 115 3.59 1.33 -2.72
CA TRP A 115 2.68 2.23 -3.44
C TRP A 115 1.67 1.43 -4.25
N PHE A 116 2.13 0.49 -5.08
CA PHE A 116 1.28 -0.38 -5.89
C PHE A 116 0.36 -1.28 -5.05
N CYS A 117 0.86 -1.80 -3.93
CA CYS A 117 0.06 -2.60 -3.00
C CYS A 117 -1.10 -1.79 -2.43
N MET A 118 -0.85 -0.55 -1.99
CA MET A 118 -1.88 0.36 -1.51
C MET A 118 -2.89 0.69 -2.62
N LEU A 119 -2.45 0.92 -3.87
CA LEU A 119 -3.31 1.17 -5.03
C LEU A 119 -4.35 0.05 -5.19
N MET A 120 -3.87 -1.20 -5.27
CA MET A 120 -4.72 -2.37 -5.48
C MET A 120 -5.62 -2.67 -4.27
N SER A 121 -5.07 -2.46 -3.07
CA SER A 121 -5.80 -2.65 -1.81
C SER A 121 -7.00 -1.73 -1.70
N TYR A 122 -6.83 -0.45 -2.02
CA TYR A 122 -7.94 0.50 -2.02
C TYR A 122 -8.91 0.31 -3.17
N ALA A 123 -8.45 -0.10 -4.36
CA ALA A 123 -9.34 -0.48 -5.45
C ALA A 123 -10.28 -1.63 -5.04
N LEU A 124 -9.75 -2.66 -4.37
CA LEU A 124 -10.54 -3.77 -3.82
C LEU A 124 -11.48 -3.32 -2.70
N THR A 125 -11.02 -2.45 -1.80
CA THR A 125 -11.86 -1.89 -0.73
C THR A 125 -13.02 -1.08 -1.30
N TYR A 126 -12.78 -0.23 -2.32
CA TYR A 126 -13.83 0.53 -3.00
C TYR A 126 -14.80 -0.38 -3.73
N THR A 127 -14.31 -1.43 -4.40
CA THR A 127 -15.17 -2.43 -5.05
C THR A 127 -16.12 -3.05 -4.04
N ARG A 128 -15.59 -3.60 -2.94
CA ARG A 128 -16.39 -4.27 -1.90
C ARG A 128 -17.40 -3.32 -1.26
N GLN A 129 -16.95 -2.12 -0.87
CA GLN A 129 -17.82 -1.16 -0.22
C GLN A 129 -18.92 -0.68 -1.16
N HIS A 130 -18.60 -0.41 -2.44
CA HIS A 130 -19.59 0.01 -3.41
C HIS A 130 -20.64 -1.07 -3.66
N LEU A 131 -20.25 -2.33 -3.83
CA LEU A 131 -21.16 -3.42 -4.13
C LEU A 131 -22.09 -3.78 -2.96
N ILE A 132 -21.64 -3.59 -1.72
CA ILE A 132 -22.41 -3.92 -0.51
C ILE A 132 -23.24 -2.72 0.00
N GLU A 133 -22.65 -1.53 0.02
CA GLU A 133 -23.19 -0.34 0.70
C GLU A 133 -23.54 0.80 -0.27
N GLY A 134 -23.11 0.73 -1.53
CA GLY A 134 -23.19 1.85 -2.47
C GLY A 134 -22.18 2.96 -2.14
N GLY A 135 -22.55 4.21 -2.43
CA GLY A 135 -21.83 5.40 -1.92
C GLY A 135 -20.79 6.02 -2.85
N VAL A 136 -20.65 5.51 -4.06
CA VAL A 136 -19.88 6.10 -5.17
C VAL A 136 -20.73 6.04 -6.44
N ARG A 137 -20.50 6.97 -7.37
CA ARG A 137 -21.17 7.05 -8.68
C ARG A 137 -20.14 7.38 -9.74
N PHE A 138 -20.01 6.53 -10.74
CA PHE A 138 -19.11 6.73 -11.88
C PHE A 138 -19.83 7.45 -13.04
N PRO A 139 -19.11 8.11 -13.96
CA PRO A 139 -19.70 8.90 -15.06
C PRO A 139 -20.69 8.12 -15.93
N GLU A 140 -20.41 6.85 -16.18
CA GLU A 140 -21.23 6.01 -17.06
C GLU A 140 -22.58 5.60 -16.42
N GLU A 141 -22.81 5.89 -15.13
CA GLU A 141 -24.07 5.56 -14.45
C GLU A 141 -25.27 6.43 -14.89
N GLU A 142 -25.05 7.55 -15.60
CA GLU A 142 -26.12 8.28 -16.30
C GLU A 142 -26.47 7.61 -17.63
N GLY A 143 -27.18 6.48 -17.55
CA GLY A 143 -27.86 5.85 -18.70
C GLY A 143 -27.24 4.58 -19.28
N ALA A 144 -26.13 4.08 -18.74
CA ALA A 144 -25.63 2.75 -19.10
C ALA A 144 -26.22 1.64 -18.21
N SER A 145 -26.33 0.43 -18.78
CA SER A 145 -26.70 -0.79 -18.05
C SER A 145 -25.76 -1.00 -16.85
N PRO A 146 -26.24 -1.49 -15.68
CA PRO A 146 -25.42 -1.77 -14.49
C PRO A 146 -24.17 -2.62 -14.72
N THR A 147 -24.12 -3.31 -15.87
CA THR A 147 -23.10 -4.26 -16.38
C THR A 147 -21.79 -3.63 -16.88
N ALA A 148 -21.71 -2.30 -17.04
CA ALA A 148 -20.51 -1.64 -17.58
C ALA A 148 -19.32 -1.55 -16.59
N ARG A 149 -19.51 -1.90 -15.32
CA ARG A 149 -18.50 -1.66 -14.27
C ARG A 149 -17.42 -2.72 -14.28
N VAL A 150 -16.22 -2.34 -14.70
CA VAL A 150 -15.03 -3.21 -14.68
C VAL A 150 -14.19 -2.86 -13.46
N PHE A 151 -13.48 -3.82 -12.86
CA PHE A 151 -12.57 -3.58 -11.73
C PHE A 151 -11.57 -2.42 -11.98
N SER A 152 -11.28 -2.09 -13.23
CA SER A 152 -10.48 -0.94 -13.66
C SER A 152 -11.02 0.41 -13.18
N ASP A 153 -12.33 0.58 -13.01
CA ASP A 153 -12.93 1.86 -12.58
C ASP A 153 -12.57 2.16 -11.11
N TYR A 154 -12.50 1.11 -10.29
CA TYR A 154 -12.03 1.24 -8.91
C TYR A 154 -10.52 1.44 -8.82
N ILE A 155 -9.75 0.86 -9.76
CA ILE A 155 -8.31 1.17 -9.89
C ILE A 155 -8.14 2.63 -10.28
N TYR A 156 -8.93 3.13 -11.23
CA TYR A 156 -8.94 4.52 -11.65
C TYR A 156 -9.23 5.47 -10.47
N LEU A 157 -10.30 5.22 -9.71
CA LEU A 157 -10.60 5.99 -8.50
C LEU A 157 -9.46 5.92 -7.48
N SER A 158 -8.95 4.73 -7.20
CA SER A 158 -7.82 4.52 -6.28
C SER A 158 -6.60 5.30 -6.72
N GLN A 159 -6.28 5.27 -8.01
CA GLN A 159 -5.16 6.00 -8.59
C GLN A 159 -5.32 7.51 -8.43
N GLN A 160 -6.49 8.08 -8.78
CA GLN A 160 -6.73 9.52 -8.64
C GLN A 160 -6.56 10.02 -7.21
N ILE A 161 -7.02 9.24 -6.24
CA ILE A 161 -6.85 9.52 -4.81
C ILE A 161 -5.38 9.37 -4.39
N GLN A 162 -4.72 8.30 -4.80
CA GLN A 162 -3.35 7.99 -4.39
C GLN A 162 -2.31 8.95 -4.98
N THR A 163 -2.52 9.39 -6.22
CA THR A 163 -1.70 10.43 -6.87
C THR A 163 -2.08 11.84 -6.44
N THR A 164 -3.08 11.99 -5.56
CA THR A 164 -3.60 13.28 -5.08
C THR A 164 -4.12 14.20 -6.21
N PHE A 165 -4.54 13.64 -7.34
CA PHE A 165 -5.09 14.42 -8.45
C PHE A 165 -6.58 14.74 -8.31
N GLY A 166 -7.28 14.09 -7.36
CA GLY A 166 -8.69 14.34 -7.08
C GLY A 166 -9.58 13.78 -8.19
N ALA A 167 -10.58 12.96 -7.83
CA ALA A 167 -11.48 12.41 -8.84
C ALA A 167 -12.40 13.51 -9.39
N SER A 168 -12.23 13.86 -10.67
CA SER A 168 -12.98 14.95 -11.30
C SER A 168 -14.36 14.52 -11.83
N ASP A 169 -14.53 13.23 -12.06
CA ASP A 169 -15.65 12.62 -12.76
C ASP A 169 -16.38 11.55 -11.91
N VAL A 170 -15.76 11.09 -10.80
CA VAL A 170 -16.37 10.15 -9.85
C VAL A 170 -16.96 10.89 -8.65
N ALA A 171 -18.26 10.70 -8.38
CA ALA A 171 -18.95 11.36 -7.28
C ALA A 171 -19.05 10.45 -6.04
N ILE A 172 -18.58 10.93 -4.88
CA ILE A 172 -18.73 10.23 -3.60
C ILE A 172 -20.05 10.62 -2.92
N THR A 173 -21.01 9.71 -2.89
CA THR A 173 -22.42 9.99 -2.54
C THR A 173 -22.79 9.67 -1.09
N SER A 174 -22.02 8.84 -0.36
CA SER A 174 -22.31 8.49 1.04
C SER A 174 -21.24 8.94 2.02
N THR A 175 -21.64 9.23 3.27
CA THR A 175 -20.72 9.58 4.36
C THR A 175 -19.80 8.41 4.73
N ALA A 176 -20.29 7.17 4.65
CA ALA A 176 -19.49 5.98 4.92
C ALA A 176 -18.34 5.83 3.91
N PHE A 177 -18.62 6.01 2.62
CA PHE A 177 -17.60 5.94 1.56
C PHE A 177 -16.59 7.10 1.67
N ARG A 178 -17.06 8.32 2.02
CA ARG A 178 -16.17 9.46 2.30
C ARG A 178 -15.16 9.19 3.41
N ARG A 179 -15.53 8.44 4.46
CA ARG A 179 -14.58 8.08 5.53
C ARG A 179 -13.44 7.20 5.00
N THR A 180 -13.76 6.23 4.16
CA THR A 180 -12.77 5.36 3.49
C THR A 180 -11.87 6.17 2.57
N VAL A 181 -12.44 7.05 1.74
CA VAL A 181 -11.68 7.96 0.87
C VAL A 181 -10.78 8.90 1.68
N ASN A 182 -11.26 9.46 2.79
CA ASN A 182 -10.46 10.32 3.65
C ASN A 182 -9.26 9.59 4.25
N LEU A 183 -9.43 8.34 4.68
CA LEU A 183 -8.31 7.54 5.17
C LEU A 183 -7.29 7.27 4.05
N HIS A 184 -7.76 6.92 2.84
CA HIS A 184 -6.87 6.72 1.69
C HIS A 184 -6.10 8.00 1.35
N ASN A 185 -6.77 9.15 1.31
CA ASN A 185 -6.15 10.46 1.07
C ASN A 185 -5.05 10.75 2.10
N LEU A 186 -5.33 10.55 3.40
CA LEU A 186 -4.36 10.82 4.46
C LEU A 186 -3.12 9.93 4.34
N LEU A 187 -3.32 8.63 4.10
CA LEU A 187 -2.22 7.68 3.90
C LEU A 187 -1.41 8.00 2.64
N SER A 188 -2.08 8.34 1.55
CA SER A 188 -1.45 8.70 0.28
C SER A 188 -0.62 9.98 0.41
N PHE A 189 -1.16 11.00 1.07
CA PHE A 189 -0.44 12.23 1.36
C PHE A 189 0.84 11.98 2.18
N ALA A 190 0.74 11.19 3.26
CA ALA A 190 1.90 10.84 4.08
C ALA A 190 2.95 10.06 3.27
N PHE A 191 2.51 9.06 2.50
CA PHE A 191 3.40 8.23 1.68
C PHE A 191 4.13 9.06 0.61
N ASN A 192 3.40 9.90 -0.12
CA ASN A 192 3.97 10.79 -1.14
C ASN A 192 4.95 11.80 -0.52
N THR A 193 4.61 12.38 0.65
CA THR A 193 5.50 13.30 1.37
C THR A 193 6.81 12.63 1.76
N ILE A 194 6.78 11.37 2.18
CA ILE A 194 7.96 10.62 2.59
C ILE A 194 8.84 10.27 1.40
N ILE A 195 8.25 9.89 0.25
CA ILE A 195 9.00 9.70 -1.00
C ILE A 195 9.74 10.98 -1.38
N VAL A 196 9.03 12.12 -1.41
CA VAL A 196 9.62 13.42 -1.78
C VAL A 196 10.72 13.81 -0.80
N SER A 197 10.49 13.66 0.51
CA SER A 197 11.48 13.93 1.55
C SER A 197 12.75 13.09 1.38
N LEU A 198 12.60 11.79 1.09
CA LEU A 198 13.72 10.90 0.82
C LEU A 198 14.48 11.34 -0.44
N MET A 199 13.78 11.63 -1.53
CA MET A 199 14.40 12.10 -2.78
C MET A 199 15.22 13.39 -2.56
N VAL A 200 14.65 14.38 -1.87
CA VAL A 200 15.34 15.63 -1.52
C VAL A 200 16.55 15.35 -0.64
N SER A 201 16.41 14.51 0.38
CA SER A 201 17.50 14.14 1.28
C SER A 201 18.68 13.51 0.52
N LEU A 202 18.40 12.61 -0.43
CA LEU A 202 19.42 11.97 -1.25
C LEU A 202 20.09 12.95 -2.22
N LEU A 203 19.32 13.85 -2.84
CA LEU A 203 19.87 14.88 -3.73
C LEU A 203 20.81 15.83 -3.00
N LEU A 204 20.44 16.28 -1.80
CA LEU A 204 21.27 17.18 -0.99
C LEU A 204 22.57 16.52 -0.51
N ILE A 205 22.53 15.23 -0.16
CA ILE A 205 23.73 14.47 0.20
C ILE A 205 24.69 14.38 -1.00
N ASN A 206 24.18 14.05 -2.19
CA ASN A 206 25.02 13.94 -3.39
C ASN A 206 25.53 15.29 -3.92
N ALA A 207 24.85 16.40 -3.60
CA ALA A 207 25.29 17.74 -3.99
C ALA A 207 26.37 18.34 -3.06
N SER A 208 26.62 17.71 -1.89
CA SER A 208 27.61 18.15 -0.90
C SER A 208 28.88 17.29 -0.86
N ALA A 209 28.95 16.26 -1.72
CA ALA A 209 30.12 15.41 -1.96
C ALA A 209 30.89 15.88 -3.20
#